data_AF-A0A6M0GB42-F1
#
_entry.id   AF-A0A6M0GB42-F1
#
_cell.length_a   1.000
_cell.length_b   1.000
_cell.length_c   1.000
_cell.angle_alpha   90.00
_cell.angle_beta   90.00
_cell.angle_gamma   90.00
#
_symmetry.space_group_name_H-M   'P 1'
#
loop_
_entity.id
_entity.type
_entity.pdbx_description
1 polymer ?
#
loop_
_entity_poly.entity_id
_entity_poly.type
_entity_poly.pdbx_seq_one_letter_code
_entity_poly.pdbx_strand_id
1 'polypeptide(L)' 'WQQEYPEPPNFIENRPPTVKLTRSIPKENKQLLKEQLGFKGYKIGEFGPRQTRRATAANWLLSYMKQLPAN' A
#
# COMPACT_ATOMS: atom_id res chain seq x y z
N TRP A 1 2.33 -10.96 10.75
CA TRP A 1 2.38 -9.52 11.06
C TRP A 1 2.59 -9.28 12.54
N GLN A 2 1.70 -9.78 13.41
CA GLN A 2 1.74 -9.58 14.87
C GLN A 2 3.06 -10.00 15.54
N GLN A 3 3.71 -11.10 15.11
CA GLN A 3 4.99 -11.54 15.69
C GLN A 3 6.13 -10.53 15.49
N GLU A 4 6.18 -9.85 14.34
CA GLU A 4 7.24 -8.89 14.01
C GLU A 4 6.87 -7.45 14.40
N TYR A 5 5.58 -7.18 14.57
CA TYR A 5 5.02 -5.87 14.92
C TYR A 5 4.00 -6.06 16.04
N PRO A 6 4.47 -6.15 17.30
CA PRO A 6 3.59 -6.27 18.46
C PRO A 6 2.73 -5.02 18.66
N GLU A 7 3.25 -3.85 18.24
CA GLU A 7 2.49 -2.61 18.13
C GLU A 7 2.17 -2.29 16.67
N PRO A 8 1.02 -1.61 16.39
CA PRO A 8 0.67 -1.20 15.04
C PRO A 8 1.79 -0.37 14.38
N PRO A 9 2.37 -0.83 13.26
CA PRO A 9 3.48 -0.10 12.66
C PRO A 9 3.00 1.21 12.02
N ASN A 10 3.76 2.27 12.24
CA ASN A 10 3.55 3.52 11.51
C ASN A 10 4.09 3.42 10.07
N PHE A 11 3.21 3.04 9.14
CA PHE A 11 3.55 2.88 7.72
C PHE A 11 3.93 4.18 6.99
N ILE A 12 3.63 5.35 7.55
CA ILE A 12 3.87 6.66 6.92
C ILE A 12 5.21 7.24 7.36
N GLU A 13 5.56 7.07 8.64
CA GLU A 13 6.83 7.57 9.18
C GLU A 13 7.98 6.58 8.98
N ASN A 14 7.70 5.27 9.02
CA ASN A 14 8.72 4.23 8.95
C ASN A 14 8.72 3.49 7.61
N ARG A 15 9.88 3.36 6.98
CA ARG A 15 10.05 2.64 5.70
C ARG A 15 9.98 1.11 5.83
N PRO A 16 10.59 0.46 6.84
CA PRO A 16 10.57 -1.01 6.95
C PRO A 16 9.17 -1.65 6.89
N PRO A 17 8.15 -1.15 7.63
CA PRO A 17 6.82 -1.73 7.55
C PRO A 17 6.15 -1.51 6.20
N THR A 18 6.41 -0.38 5.51
CA THR A 18 5.93 -0.17 4.14
C THR A 18 6.47 -1.21 3.18
N VAL A 19 7.76 -1.58 3.28
CA VAL A 19 8.37 -2.59 2.41
C VAL A 19 7.68 -3.94 2.60
N LYS A 20 7.41 -4.32 3.85
CA LYS A 20 6.65 -5.55 4.15
C LYS A 20 5.23 -5.47 3.60
N LEU A 21 4.58 -4.30 3.70
CA LEU A 21 3.24 -4.06 3.17
C LEU A 21 3.21 -4.29 1.65
N THR A 22 4.14 -3.71 0.90
CA THR A 22 4.26 -3.91 -0.55
C THR A 22 4.48 -5.37 -0.92
N ARG A 23 5.25 -6.12 -0.13
CA ARG A 23 5.50 -7.57 -0.37
C ARG A 23 4.27 -8.43 -0.10
N SER A 24 3.35 -7.97 0.75
CA SER A 24 2.11 -8.69 1.05
C SER A 24 1.01 -8.52 -0.02
N ILE A 25 1.18 -7.60 -0.97
CA ILE A 25 0.24 -7.41 -2.08
C ILE A 25 0.51 -8.45 -3.18
N PRO A 26 -0.46 -9.28 -3.58
CA PRO A 26 -0.32 -10.20 -4.71
C PRO A 26 0.07 -9.47 -6.00
N LYS A 27 0.76 -10.15 -6.92
CA LYS A 27 1.32 -9.53 -8.12
C LYS A 27 0.23 -8.91 -8.99
N GLU A 28 -0.88 -9.62 -9.14
CA GLU A 28 -2.10 -9.23 -9.85
C GLU A 28 -2.80 -7.99 -9.26
N ASN A 29 -2.53 -7.67 -7.98
CA ASN A 29 -3.15 -6.54 -7.30
C ASN A 29 -2.23 -5.31 -7.22
N LYS A 30 -1.04 -5.34 -7.85
CA LYS A 30 -0.08 -4.24 -7.77
C LYS A 30 -0.47 -3.01 -8.59
N GLN A 31 -1.42 -3.13 -9.52
CA GLN A 31 -1.89 -2.02 -10.36
C GLN A 31 -3.28 -1.51 -9.97
N LEU A 32 -3.86 -1.95 -8.83
CA LEU A 32 -5.22 -1.57 -8.44
C LEU A 32 -5.44 -0.07 -8.28
N LEU A 33 -4.42 0.68 -7.84
CA LEU A 33 -4.49 2.16 -7.82
C LEU A 33 -4.79 2.73 -9.21
N LYS A 34 -4.20 2.17 -10.27
CA LYS A 34 -4.44 2.62 -11.64
C LYS A 34 -5.79 2.14 -12.16
N GLU A 35 -6.07 0.86 -11.93
CA GLU A 35 -7.26 0.19 -12.47
C GLU A 35 -8.57 0.67 -11.83
N GLN A 36 -8.58 0.93 -10.52
CA GLN A 36 -9.80 1.32 -9.79
C GLN A 36 -9.91 2.82 -9.54
N LEU A 37 -8.79 3.50 -9.30
CA LEU A 37 -8.79 4.92 -8.93
C LEU A 37 -8.25 5.84 -10.04
N GLY A 38 -7.86 5.29 -11.20
CA GLY A 38 -7.30 6.07 -12.30
C GLY A 38 -5.97 6.75 -11.97
N PHE A 39 -5.24 6.27 -10.95
CA PHE A 39 -3.98 6.88 -10.51
C PHE A 39 -2.92 6.75 -11.61
N LYS A 40 -2.46 7.87 -12.17
CA LYS A 40 -1.49 7.89 -13.29
C LYS A 40 -0.03 7.82 -12.83
N GLY A 41 0.22 7.73 -11.52
CA GLY A 41 1.54 7.88 -10.94
C GLY A 41 1.79 9.31 -10.45
N TYR A 42 3.05 9.62 -10.19
CA TYR A 42 3.45 10.91 -9.67
C TYR A 42 4.74 11.40 -10.34
N LYS A 43 4.94 12.72 -10.36
CA LYS A 43 6.19 13.32 -10.83
C LYS A 43 7.23 13.35 -9.73
N ILE A 44 8.50 13.22 -10.12
CA ILE A 44 9.64 13.40 -9.21
C ILE A 44 9.61 14.85 -8.71
N GLY A 45 9.64 15.03 -7.38
CA GLY A 45 9.64 16.36 -6.73
C GLY A 45 8.27 16.81 -6.20
N GLU A 46 7.16 16.35 -6.79
CA GLU A 46 5.80 16.70 -6.32
C GLU A 46 5.22 15.68 -5.34
N PHE A 47 5.89 14.53 -5.20
CA PHE A 47 5.41 13.37 -4.45
C PHE A 47 6.53 12.74 -3.65
N GLY A 48 6.68 13.22 -2.42
CA GLY A 48 7.74 12.84 -1.50
C GLY A 48 7.51 11.49 -0.78
N PRO A 49 8.47 11.10 0.07
CA PRO A 49 8.49 9.78 0.70
C PRO A 49 7.27 9.43 1.55
N ARG A 50 6.60 10.43 2.16
CA ARG A 50 5.36 10.18 2.93
C ARG A 50 4.17 9.91 2.01
N GLN A 51 4.08 10.60 0.87
CA GLN A 51 2.99 10.42 -0.09
C GLN A 51 3.12 9.08 -0.81
N THR A 52 4.34 8.65 -1.19
CA THR A 52 4.58 7.31 -1.77
C THR A 52 4.20 6.17 -0.81
N ARG A 53 4.46 6.35 0.49
CA ARG A 53 4.04 5.40 1.53
C ARG A 53 2.52 5.36 1.68
N ARG A 54 1.82 6.51 1.64
CA ARG A 54 0.35 6.57 1.61
C ARG A 54 -0.24 5.86 0.39
N ALA A 55 0.34 6.06 -0.80
CA ALA A 55 -0.08 5.35 -2.01
C ALA A 55 0.09 3.83 -1.85
N THR A 56 1.19 3.38 -1.25
CA THR A 56 1.39 1.95 -0.95
C THR A 56 0.31 1.41 -0.03
N ALA A 57 -0.02 2.13 1.05
CA ALA A 57 -1.09 1.74 1.97
C ALA A 57 -2.46 1.68 1.27
N ALA A 58 -2.77 2.66 0.42
CA ALA A 58 -4.00 2.66 -0.38
C ALA A 58 -4.06 1.44 -1.33
N ASN A 59 -2.95 1.11 -2.01
CA ASN A 59 -2.92 -0.08 -2.88
C ASN A 59 -3.13 -1.39 -2.11
N TRP A 60 -2.58 -1.48 -0.89
CA TRP A 60 -2.80 -2.63 -0.01
C TRP A 60 -4.27 -2.74 0.42
N LEU A 61 -4.92 -1.63 0.77
CA LEU A 61 -6.35 -1.62 1.12
C LEU A 61 -7.22 -2.08 -0.04
N LEU A 62 -6.97 -1.60 -1.27
CA LEU A 62 -7.67 -2.06 -2.46
C LEU A 62 -7.49 -3.57 -2.69
N SER A 63 -6.26 -4.06 -2.50
CA SER A 63 -5.97 -5.49 -2.59
C SER A 63 -6.74 -6.30 -1.55
N TYR A 64 -6.79 -5.81 -0.31
CA TYR A 64 -7.54 -6.46 0.77
C TYR A 64 -9.04 -6.49 0.46
N MET A 65 -9.61 -5.37 0.03
CA MET A 65 -11.03 -5.28 -0.35
C MET A 65 -11.39 -6.22 -1.50
N LYS A 66 -10.51 -6.37 -2.50
CA LYS A 66 -10.72 -7.30 -3.63
C LYS A 66 -10.70 -8.78 -3.20
N GLN A 67 -10.03 -9.09 -2.09
CA GLN A 67 -9.96 -10.45 -1.54
C GLN A 67 -11.10 -10.73 -0.55
N LEU A 68 -11.81 -9.70 -0.08
CA LEU A 68 -12.98 -9.91 0.75
C LEU A 68 -14.08 -10.59 -0.09
N PRO A 69 -14.78 -11.59 0.47
CA PRO A 69 -15.94 -12.16 -0.20
C PRO A 69 -17.00 -11.07 -0.41
N ALA A 70 -17.67 -11.09 -1.57
CA ALA A 70 -18.88 -10.30 -1.76
C ALA A 70 -19.95 -10.87 -0.82
N ASN A 71 -20.45 -10.02 0.09
CA ASN A 71 -21.57 -10.35 0.97
C ASN A 71 -22.87 -10.45 0.17
#